data_AF-A0A353VBB5-F1
#
_entry.id   AF-A0A353VBB5-F1
#
_cell.length_a   1.000
_cell.length_b   1.000
_cell.length_c   1.000
_cell.angle_alpha   90.00
_cell.angle_beta   90.00
_cell.angle_gamma   90.00
#
_symmetry.space_group_name_H-M   'P 1'
#
loop_
_entity.id
_entity.type
_entity.pdbx_description
1 polymer ?
#
loop_
_entity_poly.entity_id
_entity_poly.type
_entity_poly.pdbx_seq_one_letter_code
_entity_poly.pdbx_strand_id
1 'polypeptide(L)'
;SIDGLEGLQFGDLDNTFVGFTATAPGSGAPAQVSAFRIRRPLGSATVPREAGPSDAEIVSLDTLKAVNFPFGLALGTSVRWRQTTRFQQPLITYTRTFTWVFSHMDPNGGAVYTPVSDVFGGGEIDPAVDQTFVFSAEFPIVLDQAHLFGSTALTPRPYFWRVAEVGFDAQERLLALVEVQLYEPNDALRPVTLRARDRTCAEFEDRPLIWTIRAAFPVQPLLWALIDVERGEVLGTTGTPLFTPSSVEAESVFPLVQVRSVLIRQGGPFAGTETTCWDSGFIDEDPRFPLEETATLTLPPRGTTAFDVTGWYRDDVQRVAGEPVYTAAFPGSFTVIYAVNEENGVNKALRLNETGWLAGNLAYPREGLRMRPADTPTPQILLRFGMSDGISAGEKARLVQWSPQDPTQTRQAFPWIEEAAVWSLQGATPRAAVLRKADFYEGNASSLVVDFQTQESQAYAEDVTRSYVLLAPEFLYNVEDTRFHTLDTLAPTALPLPLAPAPAVPAPLAVYHLIVVP
;
A
#
# COMPACT_ATOMS: atom_id res chain seq x y z
N SER A 1 24.43 -27.76 2.81
CA SER A 1 23.86 -26.58 3.50
C SER A 1 25.03 -25.74 3.97
N ILE A 2 25.08 -24.45 3.64
CA ILE A 2 25.96 -23.53 4.37
C ILE A 2 25.09 -23.08 5.55
N ASP A 3 25.50 -23.44 6.77
CA ASP A 3 24.66 -23.26 7.95
C ASP A 3 24.27 -21.78 8.14
N GLY A 4 22.97 -21.54 8.36
CA GLY A 4 22.42 -20.23 8.71
C GLY A 4 22.16 -19.26 7.56
N LEU A 5 22.38 -19.64 6.29
CA LEU A 5 21.94 -18.83 5.16
C LEU A 5 20.40 -18.84 5.03
N GLU A 6 19.79 -17.67 4.95
CA GLU A 6 18.34 -17.51 4.74
C GLU A 6 17.97 -17.30 3.26
N GLY A 7 18.95 -16.97 2.42
CA GLY A 7 18.77 -16.83 0.98
C GLY A 7 20.07 -17.09 0.23
N LEU A 8 19.96 -17.66 -0.97
CA LEU A 8 21.08 -17.91 -1.89
C LEU A 8 20.61 -17.62 -3.32
N GLN A 9 21.39 -16.85 -4.06
CA GLN A 9 21.15 -16.57 -5.47
C GLN A 9 22.45 -16.47 -6.27
N PHE A 10 22.37 -16.53 -7.60
CA PHE A 10 23.54 -16.35 -8.47
C PHE A 10 24.08 -14.91 -8.41
N GLY A 11 25.41 -14.82 -8.40
CA GLY A 11 26.12 -13.62 -8.77
C GLY A 11 26.16 -13.42 -10.28
N ASP A 12 26.74 -12.32 -10.72
CA ASP A 12 26.83 -11.97 -12.14
C ASP A 12 28.01 -12.67 -12.83
N LEU A 13 28.93 -13.26 -12.04
CA LEU A 13 30.10 -13.99 -12.52
C LEU A 13 29.85 -15.51 -12.53
N ASP A 14 30.49 -16.21 -13.46
CA ASP A 14 30.38 -17.67 -13.55
C ASP A 14 30.79 -18.36 -12.24
N ASN A 15 30.04 -19.39 -11.87
CA ASN A 15 30.19 -20.16 -10.63
C ASN A 15 30.00 -19.38 -9.32
N THR A 16 29.57 -18.11 -9.37
CA THR A 16 29.43 -17.31 -8.16
C THR A 16 28.00 -17.30 -7.61
N PHE A 17 27.91 -17.29 -6.29
CA PHE A 17 26.66 -17.20 -5.56
C PHE A 17 26.81 -16.16 -4.47
N VAL A 18 25.69 -15.58 -4.08
CA VAL A 18 25.60 -14.65 -2.98
C VAL A 18 24.44 -15.05 -2.08
N GLY A 19 24.64 -14.95 -0.79
CA GLY A 19 23.61 -15.20 0.21
C GLY A 19 23.80 -14.31 1.43
N PHE A 20 22.85 -14.38 2.35
CA PHE A 20 22.96 -13.68 3.62
C PHE A 20 22.52 -14.56 4.79
N THR A 21 23.12 -14.31 5.94
CA THR A 21 22.60 -14.77 7.24
C THR A 21 21.76 -13.66 7.84
N ALA A 22 20.72 -14.01 8.60
CA ALA A 22 19.87 -12.99 9.20
C ALA A 22 20.25 -12.64 10.64
N THR A 23 19.81 -11.46 11.10
CA THR A 23 19.97 -11.01 12.50
C THR A 23 19.17 -11.88 13.48
N ALA A 24 18.08 -12.49 13.01
CA ALA A 24 17.32 -13.49 13.73
C ALA A 24 16.73 -14.50 12.72
N PRO A 25 16.65 -15.81 13.06
CA PRO A 25 16.09 -16.83 12.18
C PRO A 25 14.70 -16.47 11.64
N GLY A 26 14.53 -16.46 10.32
CA GLY A 26 13.29 -16.19 9.61
C GLY A 26 12.89 -14.71 9.51
N SER A 27 13.73 -13.79 9.99
CA SER A 27 13.42 -12.35 9.94
C SER A 27 13.60 -11.73 8.56
N GLY A 28 14.40 -12.34 7.68
CA GLY A 28 14.80 -11.73 6.40
C GLY A 28 15.70 -10.49 6.54
N ALA A 29 16.06 -10.12 7.76
CA ALA A 29 16.90 -8.97 8.08
C ALA A 29 18.39 -9.36 8.00
N PRO A 30 19.19 -8.82 7.06
CA PRO A 30 20.55 -9.32 6.86
C PRO A 30 21.50 -8.90 7.97
N ALA A 31 22.24 -9.86 8.51
CA ALA A 31 23.35 -9.66 9.43
C ALA A 31 24.70 -9.67 8.70
N GLN A 32 24.92 -10.64 7.83
CA GLN A 32 26.14 -10.78 7.03
C GLN A 32 25.78 -11.22 5.61
N VAL A 33 26.43 -10.61 4.63
CA VAL A 33 26.31 -10.96 3.21
C VAL A 33 27.61 -11.64 2.77
N SER A 34 27.48 -12.76 2.09
CA SER A 34 28.61 -13.60 1.70
C SER A 34 28.51 -14.02 0.24
N ALA A 35 29.66 -14.01 -0.45
CA ALA A 35 29.81 -14.52 -1.80
C ALA A 35 30.63 -15.81 -1.79
N PHE A 36 30.22 -16.76 -2.61
CA PHE A 36 30.83 -18.08 -2.76
C PHE A 36 31.13 -18.37 -4.22
N ARG A 37 32.10 -19.25 -4.47
CA ARG A 37 32.41 -19.77 -5.79
C ARG A 37 32.40 -21.29 -5.78
N ILE A 38 31.64 -21.90 -6.69
CA ILE A 38 31.76 -23.33 -6.95
C ILE A 38 33.12 -23.58 -7.59
N ARG A 39 33.87 -24.58 -7.10
CA ARG A 39 35.18 -24.97 -7.66
C ARG A 39 35.11 -25.67 -9.02
N ARG A 40 34.11 -25.34 -9.82
CA ARG A 40 33.96 -25.87 -11.16
C ARG A 40 35.05 -25.27 -12.05
N PRO A 41 35.84 -26.10 -12.75
CA PRO A 41 36.76 -25.58 -13.75
C PRO A 41 36.00 -24.75 -14.79
N LEU A 42 36.56 -23.61 -15.20
CA LEU A 42 35.95 -22.76 -16.23
C LEU A 42 35.68 -23.59 -17.50
N GLY A 43 34.46 -23.48 -18.02
CA GLY A 43 34.00 -24.24 -19.19
C GLY A 43 33.65 -25.72 -18.92
N SER A 44 33.81 -26.23 -17.69
CA SER A 44 33.37 -27.58 -17.33
C SER A 44 31.88 -27.61 -16.99
N ALA A 45 31.20 -28.69 -17.37
CA ALA A 45 29.83 -28.98 -16.95
C ALA A 45 29.75 -29.77 -15.63
N THR A 46 30.89 -30.25 -15.12
CA THR A 46 30.94 -31.10 -13.92
C THR A 46 31.16 -30.26 -12.68
N VAL A 47 30.17 -30.20 -11.79
CA VAL A 47 30.30 -29.58 -10.47
C VAL A 47 31.06 -30.53 -9.53
N PRO A 48 32.25 -30.15 -9.03
CA PRO A 48 33.00 -31.03 -8.14
C PRO A 48 32.27 -31.24 -6.82
N ARG A 49 32.23 -32.50 -6.39
CA ARG A 49 31.64 -32.92 -5.12
C ARG A 49 32.73 -33.43 -4.19
N GLU A 50 32.57 -33.16 -2.90
CA GLU A 50 33.45 -33.64 -1.84
C GLU A 50 32.63 -34.34 -0.74
N ALA A 51 33.29 -35.16 0.07
CA ALA A 51 32.63 -35.84 1.18
C ALA A 51 32.34 -34.84 2.31
N GLY A 52 31.06 -34.64 2.62
CA GLY A 52 30.61 -33.78 3.70
C GLY A 52 30.60 -34.45 5.07
N PRO A 53 30.22 -33.72 6.14
CA PRO A 53 30.16 -34.21 7.52
C PRO A 53 28.96 -35.15 7.76
N SER A 54 28.90 -36.24 7.00
CA SER A 54 28.00 -37.41 7.12
C SER A 54 28.18 -38.39 5.94
N ASP A 55 29.31 -38.32 5.22
CA ASP A 55 29.53 -38.97 3.91
C ASP A 55 28.52 -38.54 2.82
N ALA A 56 27.70 -37.52 3.07
CA ALA A 56 26.87 -36.91 2.05
C ALA A 56 27.75 -36.18 1.02
N GLU A 57 27.49 -36.38 -0.27
CA GLU A 57 28.15 -35.58 -1.31
C GLU A 57 27.70 -34.12 -1.20
N ILE A 58 28.66 -33.22 -0.98
CA ILE A 58 28.43 -31.78 -0.95
C ILE A 58 29.16 -31.10 -2.12
N VAL A 59 28.63 -29.98 -2.58
CA VAL A 59 29.28 -29.16 -3.62
C VAL A 59 30.51 -28.47 -3.01
N SER A 60 31.67 -28.61 -3.65
CA SER A 60 32.90 -27.94 -3.22
C SER A 60 32.84 -26.44 -3.54
N LEU A 61 32.94 -25.61 -2.50
CA LEU A 61 32.73 -24.16 -2.53
C LEU A 61 33.90 -23.43 -1.88
N ASP A 62 34.31 -22.31 -2.47
CA ASP A 62 35.19 -21.33 -1.85
C ASP A 62 34.38 -20.13 -1.37
N THR A 63 34.58 -19.69 -0.13
CA THR A 63 34.10 -18.37 0.30
C THR A 63 34.99 -17.30 -0.31
N LEU A 64 34.41 -16.45 -1.17
CA LEU A 64 35.10 -15.33 -1.78
C LEU A 64 35.16 -14.14 -0.82
N LYS A 65 34.00 -13.78 -0.24
CA LYS A 65 33.82 -12.63 0.65
C LYS A 65 32.75 -12.94 1.68
N ALA A 66 32.87 -12.35 2.87
CA ALA A 66 31.84 -12.37 3.90
C ALA A 66 31.95 -11.05 4.70
N VAL A 67 30.91 -10.22 4.64
CA VAL A 67 30.93 -8.87 5.23
C VAL A 67 29.65 -8.61 6.00
N ASN A 68 29.78 -8.04 7.19
CA ASN A 68 28.63 -7.65 8.01
C ASN A 68 27.85 -6.52 7.31
N PHE A 69 26.52 -6.54 7.44
CA PHE A 69 25.70 -5.50 6.86
C PHE A 69 26.02 -4.12 7.48
N PRO A 70 26.20 -3.05 6.69
CA PRO A 70 26.65 -1.75 7.18
C PRO A 70 25.50 -0.94 7.82
N PHE A 71 25.06 -1.35 9.01
CA PHE A 71 24.04 -0.62 9.77
C PHE A 71 24.48 0.81 10.11
N GLY A 72 23.54 1.76 10.08
CA GLY A 72 23.78 3.18 10.34
C GLY A 72 24.15 3.99 9.09
N LEU A 73 24.11 3.38 7.90
CA LEU A 73 24.38 4.07 6.64
C LEU A 73 23.26 5.07 6.31
N ALA A 74 23.61 6.35 6.19
CA ALA A 74 22.69 7.40 5.75
C ALA A 74 22.49 7.34 4.22
N LEU A 75 21.23 7.38 3.77
CA LEU A 75 20.91 7.34 2.34
C LEU A 75 21.00 8.70 1.64
N GLY A 76 21.36 9.76 2.37
CA GLY A 76 21.43 11.12 1.83
C GLY A 76 20.07 11.75 1.51
N THR A 77 18.96 11.10 1.87
CA THR A 77 17.59 11.61 1.75
C THR A 77 17.06 12.02 3.12
N SER A 78 16.41 13.18 3.20
CA SER A 78 15.63 13.61 4.36
C SER A 78 14.18 13.87 3.99
N VAL A 79 13.26 13.58 4.90
CA VAL A 79 11.83 13.83 4.73
C VAL A 79 11.43 15.01 5.59
N ARG A 80 10.76 16.00 5.00
CA ARG A 80 10.09 17.11 5.69
C ARG A 80 8.61 17.10 5.33
N TRP A 81 7.82 16.43 6.15
CA TRP A 81 6.41 16.20 5.89
C TRP A 81 5.53 17.21 6.64
N ARG A 82 4.41 17.59 6.02
CA ARG A 82 3.36 18.39 6.65
C ARG A 82 1.96 17.93 6.22
N GLN A 83 1.08 17.70 7.18
CA GLN A 83 -0.34 17.46 6.92
C GLN A 83 -1.19 18.47 7.68
N THR A 84 -2.21 19.01 7.03
CA THR A 84 -3.24 19.84 7.68
C THR A 84 -4.59 19.16 7.53
N THR A 85 -5.24 18.83 8.64
CA THR A 85 -6.57 18.21 8.64
C THR A 85 -7.59 19.20 9.21
N ARG A 86 -8.61 19.54 8.43
CA ARG A 86 -9.79 20.26 8.90
C ARG A 86 -10.85 19.23 9.29
N PHE A 87 -11.14 19.15 10.58
CA PHE A 87 -12.18 18.29 11.12
C PHE A 87 -13.48 19.06 11.31
N GLN A 88 -14.58 18.52 10.79
CA GLN A 88 -15.92 19.05 11.02
C GLN A 88 -16.85 17.95 11.52
N GLN A 89 -17.54 18.20 12.64
CA GLN A 89 -18.60 17.35 13.13
C GLN A 89 -19.96 17.92 12.71
N PRO A 90 -20.66 17.29 11.77
CA PRO A 90 -22.05 17.65 11.48
C PRO A 90 -22.99 17.12 12.57
N LEU A 91 -23.83 18.01 13.11
CA LEU A 91 -24.99 17.66 13.93
C LEU A 91 -26.26 17.99 13.16
N ILE A 92 -27.06 16.97 12.88
CA ILE A 92 -28.37 17.13 12.26
C ILE A 92 -29.42 17.24 13.38
N THR A 93 -30.15 18.35 13.40
CA THR A 93 -31.27 18.54 14.33
C THR A 93 -32.57 18.63 13.56
N TYR A 94 -33.52 17.74 13.82
CA TYR A 94 -34.88 17.86 13.28
C TYR A 94 -35.85 18.27 14.38
N THR A 95 -36.86 19.07 14.01
CA THR A 95 -37.88 19.50 14.96
C THR A 95 -39.04 18.53 14.97
N ARG A 96 -39.48 18.10 16.15
CA ARG A 96 -40.73 17.35 16.35
C ARG A 96 -41.65 18.15 17.26
N THR A 97 -42.80 18.55 16.74
CA THR A 97 -43.77 19.36 17.48
C THR A 97 -44.96 18.50 17.86
N PHE A 98 -45.19 18.37 19.16
CA PHE A 98 -46.34 17.66 19.72
C PHE A 98 -47.32 18.63 20.34
N THR A 99 -48.59 18.53 19.95
CA THR A 99 -49.65 19.33 20.56
C THR A 99 -50.57 18.44 21.39
N TRP A 100 -50.78 18.85 22.64
CA TRP A 100 -51.62 18.18 23.63
C TRP A 100 -52.69 19.16 24.10
N VAL A 101 -53.94 18.70 24.15
CA VAL A 101 -55.07 19.51 24.62
C VAL A 101 -55.54 18.95 25.97
N PHE A 102 -55.76 19.84 26.93
CA PHE A 102 -56.28 19.47 28.24
C PHE A 102 -57.66 18.84 28.11
N SER A 103 -57.83 17.67 28.73
CA SER A 103 -59.10 16.94 28.73
C SER A 103 -59.83 17.13 30.06
N HIS A 104 -59.24 16.65 31.15
CA HIS A 104 -59.85 16.67 32.48
C HIS A 104 -58.80 16.46 33.59
N MET A 105 -59.21 16.61 34.85
CA MET A 105 -58.43 16.16 36.00
C MET A 105 -58.83 14.71 36.33
N ASP A 106 -57.85 13.83 36.53
CA ASP A 106 -58.10 12.48 37.00
C ASP A 106 -58.55 12.47 38.48
N PRO A 107 -59.12 11.35 38.98
CA PRO A 107 -59.60 11.25 40.36
C PRO A 107 -58.53 11.43 41.45
N ASN A 108 -57.24 11.32 41.10
CA ASN A 108 -56.11 11.52 42.01
C ASN A 108 -55.54 12.95 41.92
N GLY A 109 -56.17 13.83 41.12
CA GLY A 109 -55.75 15.22 40.95
C GLY A 109 -54.63 15.42 39.91
N GLY A 110 -54.33 14.42 39.08
CA GLY A 110 -53.44 14.56 37.91
C GLY A 110 -54.15 15.24 36.74
N ALA A 111 -53.46 16.09 35.99
CA ALA A 111 -54.02 16.69 34.77
C ALA A 111 -53.83 15.76 33.57
N VAL A 112 -54.93 15.38 32.92
CA VAL A 112 -54.93 14.52 31.74
C VAL A 112 -54.96 15.35 30.47
N TYR A 113 -54.00 15.11 29.59
CA TYR A 113 -53.94 15.71 28.26
C TYR A 113 -54.07 14.63 27.20
N THR A 114 -54.68 14.95 26.06
CA THR A 114 -54.82 14.07 24.90
C THR A 114 -53.98 14.61 23.75
N PRO A 115 -53.20 13.76 23.04
CA PRO A 115 -52.43 14.22 21.89
C PRO A 115 -53.39 14.51 20.74
N VAL A 116 -53.19 15.63 20.04
CA VAL A 116 -54.01 16.03 18.90
C VAL A 116 -53.21 16.27 17.62
N SER A 117 -51.88 16.31 17.72
CA SER A 117 -50.99 16.51 16.58
C SER A 117 -49.56 16.09 16.91
N ASP A 118 -48.92 15.39 15.97
CA ASP A 118 -47.48 15.10 15.95
C ASP A 118 -46.89 15.47 14.58
N VAL A 119 -46.11 16.54 14.54
CA VAL A 119 -45.56 17.12 13.31
C VAL A 119 -44.05 17.00 13.31
N PHE A 120 -43.51 16.39 12.27
CA PHE A 120 -42.08 16.31 12.02
C PHE A 120 -41.70 17.40 11.02
N GLY A 121 -40.87 18.35 11.46
CA GLY A 121 -40.21 19.31 10.59
C GLY A 121 -38.98 18.71 9.90
N GLY A 122 -38.46 19.45 8.93
CA GLY A 122 -37.19 19.12 8.29
C GLY A 122 -35.99 19.21 9.25
N GLY A 123 -34.86 18.68 8.81
CA GLY A 123 -33.59 18.76 9.52
C GLY A 123 -32.82 20.04 9.18
N GLU A 124 -32.03 20.53 10.14
CA GLU A 124 -30.99 21.54 9.95
C GLU A 124 -29.64 20.91 10.31
N ILE A 125 -28.54 21.47 9.79
CA ILE A 125 -27.18 20.99 10.05
C ILE A 125 -26.35 22.09 10.70
N ASP A 126 -25.81 21.80 11.88
CA ASP A 126 -24.87 22.65 12.60
C ASP A 126 -23.47 22.02 12.59
N PRO A 127 -22.39 22.79 12.39
CA PRO A 127 -21.02 22.32 12.61
C PRO A 127 -20.71 22.35 14.11
N ALA A 128 -21.12 21.32 14.85
CA ALA A 128 -20.96 21.23 16.31
C ALA A 128 -19.49 21.35 16.75
N VAL A 129 -18.57 20.89 15.89
CA VAL A 129 -17.13 21.07 16.02
C VAL A 129 -16.55 21.44 14.66
N ASP A 130 -15.68 22.45 14.61
CA ASP A 130 -14.86 22.81 13.44
C ASP A 130 -13.46 23.15 13.96
N GLN A 131 -12.50 22.27 13.73
CA GLN A 131 -11.13 22.40 14.23
C GLN A 131 -10.13 22.08 13.14
N THR A 132 -8.95 22.70 13.21
CA THR A 132 -7.84 22.43 12.29
C THR A 132 -6.65 21.88 13.06
N PHE A 133 -6.12 20.76 12.59
CA PHE A 133 -4.95 20.10 13.13
C PHE A 133 -3.80 20.20 12.13
N VAL A 134 -2.60 20.44 12.65
CA VAL A 134 -1.37 20.45 11.84
C VAL A 134 -0.43 19.41 12.40
N PHE A 135 0.05 18.56 11.52
CA PHE A 135 1.08 17.56 11.78
C PHE A 135 2.30 17.88 10.93
N SER A 136 3.48 17.66 11.51
CA SER A 136 4.73 17.84 10.80
C SER A 136 5.83 16.99 11.43
N ALA A 137 6.75 16.51 10.60
CA ALA A 137 7.93 15.81 11.05
C ALA A 137 9.08 16.07 10.08
N GLU A 138 10.31 16.08 10.60
CA GLU A 138 11.53 16.14 9.81
C GLU A 138 12.50 15.08 10.33
N PHE A 139 12.98 14.22 9.43
CA PHE A 139 13.89 13.13 9.80
C PHE A 139 14.75 12.68 8.59
N PRO A 140 16.00 12.27 8.83
CA PRO A 140 16.84 11.65 7.82
C PRO A 140 16.46 10.17 7.61
N ILE A 141 16.79 9.63 6.44
CA ILE A 141 16.68 8.20 6.15
C ILE A 141 18.03 7.52 6.39
N VAL A 142 18.04 6.60 7.35
CA VAL A 142 19.21 5.83 7.78
C VAL A 142 18.87 4.34 7.81
N LEU A 143 19.78 3.51 7.32
CA LEU A 143 19.68 2.05 7.38
C LEU A 143 20.12 1.51 8.75
N ASP A 144 19.41 1.87 9.81
CA ASP A 144 19.69 1.41 11.18
C ASP A 144 18.83 0.21 11.60
N GLN A 145 19.20 -0.45 12.70
CA GLN A 145 18.45 -1.60 13.21
C GLN A 145 17.06 -1.23 13.74
N ALA A 146 16.86 0.00 14.22
CA ALA A 146 15.59 0.43 14.80
C ALA A 146 14.48 0.52 13.74
N HIS A 147 14.85 0.84 12.50
CA HIS A 147 13.94 0.95 11.35
C HIS A 147 13.95 -0.28 10.43
N LEU A 148 14.66 -1.35 10.80
CA LEU A 148 14.71 -2.58 10.01
C LEU A 148 13.41 -3.37 10.14
N PHE A 149 12.75 -3.64 9.02
CA PHE A 149 11.54 -4.45 8.97
C PHE A 149 11.83 -5.90 9.41
N GLY A 150 10.91 -6.51 10.16
CA GLY A 150 11.04 -7.88 10.65
C GLY A 150 11.97 -8.06 11.86
N SER A 151 12.63 -7.00 12.32
CA SER A 151 13.48 -7.04 13.52
C SER A 151 12.69 -7.17 14.83
N THR A 152 11.44 -6.69 14.83
CA THR A 152 10.48 -6.83 15.95
C THR A 152 9.10 -7.19 15.41
N ALA A 153 8.16 -7.51 16.30
CA ALA A 153 6.76 -7.78 15.92
C ALA A 153 6.01 -6.53 15.43
N LEU A 154 6.53 -5.33 15.72
CA LEU A 154 5.91 -4.06 15.33
C LEU A 154 6.64 -3.47 14.13
N THR A 155 5.89 -2.96 13.15
CA THR A 155 6.45 -2.19 12.04
C THR A 155 7.08 -0.89 12.57
N PRO A 156 8.36 -0.60 12.26
CA PRO A 156 9.02 0.61 12.71
C PRO A 156 8.38 1.92 12.21
N ARG A 157 8.62 3.00 12.96
CA ARG A 157 8.12 4.35 12.69
C ARG A 157 9.27 5.37 12.81
N PRO A 158 9.26 6.48 12.04
CA PRO A 158 8.21 6.87 11.09
C PRO A 158 8.32 6.19 9.72
N TYR A 159 9.41 5.45 9.50
CA TYR A 159 9.67 4.68 8.30
C TYR A 159 10.21 3.30 8.68
N PHE A 160 10.25 2.40 7.70
CA PHE A 160 11.03 1.17 7.81
C PHE A 160 11.78 0.91 6.50
N TRP A 161 12.75 0.02 6.57
CA TRP A 161 13.49 -0.44 5.41
C TRP A 161 13.67 -1.96 5.44
N ARG A 162 13.87 -2.54 4.25
CA ARG A 162 14.18 -3.96 4.08
C ARG A 162 15.10 -4.18 2.88
N VAL A 163 15.85 -5.26 2.92
CA VAL A 163 16.64 -5.70 1.76
C VAL A 163 15.76 -6.54 0.85
N ALA A 164 15.58 -6.07 -0.38
CA ALA A 164 14.82 -6.77 -1.41
C ALA A 164 15.68 -7.81 -2.13
N GLU A 165 16.97 -7.52 -2.32
CA GLU A 165 17.91 -8.42 -3.01
C GLU A 165 19.35 -8.17 -2.52
N VAL A 166 20.18 -9.22 -2.44
CA VAL A 166 21.65 -9.11 -2.25
C VAL A 166 22.39 -9.61 -3.47
N GLY A 167 23.39 -8.89 -3.97
CA GLY A 167 24.07 -9.19 -5.23
C GLY A 167 25.58 -9.42 -5.11
N PHE A 168 26.15 -10.10 -6.10
CA PHE A 168 27.59 -10.07 -6.36
C PHE A 168 27.78 -9.70 -7.83
N ASP A 169 28.29 -8.49 -8.09
CA ASP A 169 28.32 -7.93 -9.44
C ASP A 169 29.55 -8.35 -10.25
N ALA A 170 29.57 -7.99 -11.53
CA ALA A 170 30.68 -8.29 -12.43
C ALA A 170 32.00 -7.59 -12.05
N GLN A 171 31.98 -6.65 -11.11
CA GLN A 171 33.16 -5.97 -10.55
C GLN A 171 33.58 -6.60 -9.22
N GLU A 172 33.01 -7.76 -8.87
CA GLU A 172 33.24 -8.49 -7.63
C GLU A 172 32.82 -7.70 -6.37
N ARG A 173 31.82 -6.82 -6.45
CA ARG A 173 31.26 -6.09 -5.30
C ARG A 173 30.07 -6.83 -4.70
N LEU A 174 29.99 -6.84 -3.37
CA LEU A 174 28.79 -7.26 -2.65
C LEU A 174 27.79 -6.09 -2.63
N LEU A 175 26.61 -6.30 -3.18
CA LEU A 175 25.56 -5.29 -3.31
C LEU A 175 24.34 -5.65 -2.46
N ALA A 176 23.57 -4.64 -2.07
CA ALA A 176 22.20 -4.84 -1.61
C ALA A 176 21.26 -3.79 -2.22
N LEU A 177 20.11 -4.26 -2.68
CA LEU A 177 19.00 -3.43 -3.11
C LEU A 177 18.04 -3.28 -1.93
N VAL A 178 17.83 -2.04 -1.50
CA VAL A 178 17.09 -1.70 -0.29
C VAL A 178 15.84 -0.91 -0.67
N GLU A 179 14.71 -1.33 -0.11
CA GLU A 179 13.45 -0.59 -0.18
C GLU A 179 13.23 0.16 1.13
N VAL A 180 12.82 1.42 1.04
CA VAL A 180 12.42 2.25 2.18
C VAL A 180 10.96 2.65 2.02
N GLN A 181 10.16 2.41 3.06
CA GLN A 181 8.75 2.81 3.10
C GLN A 181 8.49 3.76 4.27
N LEU A 182 7.74 4.82 4.00
CA LEU A 182 7.08 5.57 5.08
C LEU A 182 5.97 4.69 5.67
N TYR A 183 5.69 4.82 6.96
CA TYR A 183 4.62 4.05 7.61
C TYR A 183 3.63 4.95 8.34
N GLU A 184 3.80 5.14 9.64
CA GLU A 184 2.98 6.05 10.46
C GLU A 184 3.89 7.05 11.17
N PRO A 185 3.55 8.35 11.18
CA PRO A 185 4.28 9.34 11.97
C PRO A 185 4.34 8.94 13.46
N ASN A 186 5.42 9.34 14.14
CA ASN A 186 5.55 9.07 15.58
C ASN A 186 4.45 9.75 16.40
N ASP A 187 4.06 10.96 16.01
CA ASP A 187 2.99 11.76 16.63
C ASP A 187 1.80 11.91 15.67
N ALA A 188 1.09 10.81 15.43
CA ALA A 188 0.05 10.72 14.40
C ALA A 188 -1.38 11.01 14.91
N LEU A 189 -1.62 11.16 16.22
CA LEU A 189 -2.99 11.15 16.76
C LEU A 189 -3.37 12.47 17.44
N ARG A 190 -4.58 12.96 17.17
CA ARG A 190 -5.20 14.08 17.91
C ARG A 190 -6.63 13.70 18.32
N PRO A 191 -6.96 13.68 19.63
CA PRO A 191 -8.32 13.44 20.06
C PRO A 191 -9.19 14.68 19.86
N VAL A 192 -10.45 14.47 19.52
CA VAL A 192 -11.49 15.49 19.39
C VAL A 192 -12.71 15.04 20.17
N THR A 193 -13.13 15.86 21.13
CA THR A 193 -14.37 15.64 21.87
C THR A 193 -15.55 16.02 20.98
N LEU A 194 -16.45 15.07 20.73
CA LEU A 194 -17.67 15.36 19.98
C LEU A 194 -18.64 16.18 20.84
N ARG A 195 -19.47 17.02 20.21
CA ARG A 195 -20.43 17.89 20.90
C ARG A 195 -21.84 17.74 20.34
N ALA A 196 -22.84 17.96 21.17
CA ALA A 196 -24.24 17.99 20.75
C ALA A 196 -24.97 19.10 21.52
N ARG A 197 -26.19 19.47 21.12
CA ARG A 197 -26.94 20.47 21.91
C ARG A 197 -27.31 19.89 23.27
N ASP A 198 -27.26 20.74 24.28
CA ASP A 198 -27.73 20.46 25.63
C ASP A 198 -29.25 20.22 25.65
N ARG A 199 -29.78 19.82 26.81
CA ARG A 199 -31.21 19.54 26.94
C ARG A 199 -32.10 20.75 26.65
N THR A 200 -31.59 21.98 26.79
CA THR A 200 -32.36 23.21 26.49
C THR A 200 -32.31 23.61 25.01
N CYS A 201 -31.56 22.88 24.18
CA CYS A 201 -31.25 23.18 22.79
C CYS A 201 -30.42 24.46 22.56
N ALA A 202 -29.93 25.10 23.61
CA ALA A 202 -29.34 26.44 23.52
C ALA A 202 -27.84 26.40 23.22
N GLU A 203 -27.10 25.52 23.89
CA GLU A 203 -25.63 25.46 23.81
C GLU A 203 -25.15 24.07 23.41
N PHE A 204 -23.92 23.99 22.92
CA PHE A 204 -23.25 22.71 22.71
C PHE A 204 -22.61 22.22 24.02
N GLU A 205 -22.81 20.96 24.34
CA GLU A 205 -22.14 20.26 25.44
C GLU A 205 -21.26 19.13 24.90
N ASP A 206 -20.23 18.80 25.66
CA ASP A 206 -19.31 17.72 25.34
C ASP A 206 -19.99 16.36 25.51
N ARG A 207 -19.78 15.46 24.54
CA ARG A 207 -20.19 14.06 24.60
C ARG A 207 -19.03 13.19 25.08
N PRO A 208 -19.31 12.04 25.73
CA PRO A 208 -18.27 11.11 26.15
C PRO A 208 -17.58 10.40 24.97
N LEU A 209 -18.04 10.63 23.73
CA LEU A 209 -17.42 10.08 22.53
C LEU A 209 -16.23 10.94 22.09
N ILE A 210 -15.09 10.28 21.90
CA ILE A 210 -13.86 10.88 21.39
C ILE A 210 -13.62 10.36 19.98
N TRP A 211 -13.51 11.28 19.02
CA TRP A 211 -13.00 10.97 17.70
C TRP A 211 -11.48 11.16 17.68
N THR A 212 -10.74 10.34 16.93
CA THR A 212 -9.28 10.50 16.84
C THR A 212 -8.90 10.79 15.40
N ILE A 213 -8.39 12.00 15.16
CA ILE A 213 -7.76 12.37 13.90
C ILE A 213 -6.44 11.64 13.80
N ARG A 214 -6.21 10.98 12.67
CA ARG A 214 -4.98 10.24 12.37
C ARG A 214 -4.27 10.85 11.19
N ALA A 215 -3.02 11.23 11.39
CA ALA A 215 -2.15 11.67 10.32
C ALA A 215 -1.48 10.48 9.62
N ALA A 216 -1.23 10.63 8.32
CA ALA A 216 -0.59 9.60 7.51
C ALA A 216 0.42 10.22 6.55
N PHE A 217 1.42 9.43 6.16
CA PHE A 217 2.24 9.80 5.02
C PHE A 217 1.44 9.57 3.75
N PRO A 218 1.41 10.55 2.83
CA PRO A 218 0.52 10.47 1.70
C PRO A 218 1.09 9.66 0.53
N VAL A 219 2.33 9.16 0.64
CA VAL A 219 2.97 8.31 -0.37
C VAL A 219 3.75 7.16 0.24
N GLN A 220 3.67 5.99 -0.40
CA GLN A 220 4.45 4.79 -0.08
C GLN A 220 4.62 3.92 -1.35
N PRO A 221 5.79 3.31 -1.59
CA PRO A 221 7.05 3.44 -0.83
C PRO A 221 7.81 4.75 -1.09
N LEU A 222 8.77 5.08 -0.23
CA LEU A 222 9.54 6.32 -0.31
C LEU A 222 10.57 6.27 -1.44
N LEU A 223 11.48 5.30 -1.38
CA LEU A 223 12.58 5.17 -2.33
C LEU A 223 13.15 3.76 -2.33
N TRP A 224 13.87 3.48 -3.41
CA TRP A 224 14.81 2.39 -3.57
C TRP A 224 16.24 2.90 -3.56
N ALA A 225 17.16 2.13 -2.96
CA ALA A 225 18.59 2.43 -2.88
C ALA A 225 19.43 1.19 -3.23
N LEU A 226 20.52 1.40 -3.98
CA LEU A 226 21.55 0.39 -4.20
C LEU A 226 22.76 0.74 -3.34
N ILE A 227 23.23 -0.22 -2.54
CA ILE A 227 24.39 -0.03 -1.65
C ILE A 227 25.50 -1.04 -1.98
N ASP A 228 26.75 -0.59 -1.84
CA ASP A 228 27.93 -1.45 -1.74
C ASP A 228 28.08 -1.85 -0.27
N VAL A 229 27.80 -3.12 0.02
CA VAL A 229 27.79 -3.68 1.38
C VAL A 229 29.20 -3.76 1.94
N GLU A 230 30.19 -4.01 1.08
CA GLU A 230 31.58 -4.16 1.49
C GLU A 230 32.19 -2.83 1.93
N ARG A 231 31.89 -1.75 1.18
CA ARG A 231 32.40 -0.41 1.47
C ARG A 231 31.52 0.39 2.42
N GLY A 232 30.27 -0.02 2.60
CA GLY A 232 29.29 0.78 3.34
C GLY A 232 28.95 2.08 2.61
N GLU A 233 28.80 2.02 1.28
CA GLU A 233 28.58 3.18 0.42
C GLU A 233 27.24 3.10 -0.31
N VAL A 234 26.57 4.23 -0.50
CA VAL A 234 25.35 4.32 -1.32
C VAL A 234 25.77 4.55 -2.77
N LEU A 235 25.48 3.59 -3.65
CA LEU A 235 25.75 3.70 -5.08
C LEU A 235 24.72 4.57 -5.80
N GLY A 236 23.49 4.63 -5.28
CA GLY A 236 22.47 5.55 -5.76
C GLY A 236 21.12 5.32 -5.09
N THR A 237 20.29 6.37 -5.10
CA THR A 237 18.89 6.36 -4.65
C THR A 237 17.97 6.83 -5.77
N THR A 238 16.73 6.35 -5.76
CA THR A 238 15.66 6.87 -6.63
C THR A 238 15.09 8.20 -6.12
N GLY A 239 15.19 8.45 -4.81
CA GLY A 239 14.74 9.69 -4.17
C GLY A 239 15.72 10.86 -4.28
N THR A 240 15.21 12.08 -4.14
CA THR A 240 16.05 13.29 -4.04
C THR A 240 16.62 13.47 -2.62
N PRO A 241 17.58 14.38 -2.41
CA PRO A 241 18.09 14.66 -1.07
C PRO A 241 17.05 15.18 -0.07
N LEU A 242 15.97 15.83 -0.55
CA LEU A 242 14.93 16.40 0.30
C LEU A 242 13.55 16.12 -0.30
N PHE A 243 12.79 15.28 0.37
CA PHE A 243 11.40 15.01 0.06
C PHE A 243 10.48 15.82 0.96
N THR A 244 9.62 16.66 0.37
CA THR A 244 8.72 17.57 1.11
C THR A 244 7.24 17.31 0.79
N PRO A 245 6.68 16.16 1.17
CA PRO A 245 5.27 15.88 0.92
C PRO A 245 4.38 16.79 1.77
N SER A 246 3.28 17.24 1.17
CA SER A 246 2.22 17.92 1.92
C SER A 246 0.82 17.52 1.49
N SER A 247 -0.11 17.50 2.45
CA SER A 247 -1.52 17.22 2.21
C SER A 247 -2.43 18.15 3.02
N VAL A 248 -3.59 18.45 2.43
CA VAL A 248 -4.73 19.08 3.12
C VAL A 248 -5.90 18.13 3.06
N GLU A 249 -6.36 17.71 4.24
CA GLU A 249 -7.43 16.74 4.39
C GLU A 249 -8.66 17.40 5.01
N ALA A 250 -9.82 17.03 4.48
CA ALA A 250 -11.10 17.29 5.12
C ALA A 250 -11.57 15.99 5.77
N GLU A 251 -11.88 16.05 7.06
CA GLU A 251 -12.36 14.90 7.82
C GLU A 251 -13.68 15.25 8.50
N SER A 252 -14.63 14.33 8.42
CA SER A 252 -15.92 14.49 9.09
C SER A 252 -16.41 13.17 9.63
N VAL A 253 -16.96 13.19 10.84
CA VAL A 253 -17.70 12.03 11.35
C VAL A 253 -19.03 11.89 10.63
N PHE A 254 -19.57 10.67 10.65
CA PHE A 254 -20.97 10.47 10.29
C PHE A 254 -21.86 11.35 11.20
N PRO A 255 -22.90 12.01 10.66
CA PRO A 255 -23.66 12.99 11.43
C PRO A 255 -24.26 12.41 12.69
N LEU A 256 -24.11 13.14 13.80
CA LEU A 256 -24.95 12.90 14.97
C LEU A 256 -26.35 13.46 14.69
N VAL A 257 -27.37 12.85 15.29
CA VAL A 257 -28.76 13.25 15.11
C VAL A 257 -29.36 13.63 16.45
N GLN A 258 -30.07 14.76 16.49
CA GLN A 258 -30.85 15.19 17.65
C GLN A 258 -32.28 15.54 17.28
N VAL A 259 -33.19 15.28 18.21
CA VAL A 259 -34.56 15.78 18.13
C VAL A 259 -34.63 17.06 18.91
N ARG A 260 -35.07 18.14 18.28
CA ARG A 260 -35.62 19.30 18.97
C ARG A 260 -37.12 19.08 19.15
N SER A 261 -37.50 18.63 20.34
CA SER A 261 -38.90 18.44 20.68
C SER A 261 -39.53 19.72 21.19
N VAL A 262 -40.65 20.10 20.58
CA VAL A 262 -41.47 21.24 20.97
C VAL A 262 -42.82 20.70 21.44
N LEU A 263 -43.02 20.69 22.74
CA LEU A 263 -44.25 20.23 23.37
C LEU A 263 -45.16 21.42 23.65
N ILE A 264 -46.34 21.44 23.03
CA ILE A 264 -47.35 22.49 23.19
C ILE A 264 -48.52 21.91 23.98
N ARG A 265 -48.78 22.43 25.18
CA ARG A 265 -49.93 22.08 26.01
C ARG A 265 -50.96 23.22 25.95
N GLN A 266 -52.16 22.92 25.48
CA GLN A 266 -53.26 23.87 25.34
C GLN A 266 -54.29 23.66 26.47
N GLY A 267 -54.55 24.72 27.25
CA GLY A 267 -55.48 24.69 28.38
C GLY A 267 -54.94 23.94 29.61
N GLY A 268 -55.73 23.93 30.69
CA GLY A 268 -55.37 23.24 31.93
C GLY A 268 -54.23 23.91 32.72
N PRO A 269 -53.80 23.28 33.83
CA PRO A 269 -52.82 23.87 34.76
C PRO A 269 -51.37 23.87 34.26
N PHE A 270 -51.05 23.15 33.18
CA PHE A 270 -49.70 23.03 32.60
C PHE A 270 -49.63 23.59 31.17
N ALA A 271 -50.51 24.53 30.83
CA ALA A 271 -50.51 25.19 29.54
C ALA A 271 -49.18 25.89 29.26
N GLY A 272 -48.70 25.83 28.01
CA GLY A 272 -47.46 26.47 27.59
C GLY A 272 -46.71 25.67 26.53
N THR A 273 -45.50 26.14 26.22
CA THR A 273 -44.59 25.50 25.27
C THR A 273 -43.30 25.14 25.98
N GLU A 274 -42.88 23.90 25.83
CA GLU A 274 -41.63 23.37 26.37
C GLU A 274 -40.77 22.89 25.20
N THR A 275 -39.52 23.33 25.14
CA THR A 275 -38.56 22.89 24.13
C THR A 275 -37.46 22.10 24.80
N THR A 276 -37.17 20.92 24.28
CA THR A 276 -36.09 20.06 24.78
C THR A 276 -35.37 19.37 23.64
N CYS A 277 -34.05 19.19 23.81
CA CYS A 277 -33.24 18.43 22.87
C CYS A 277 -32.74 17.14 23.50
N TRP A 278 -32.66 16.10 22.69
CA TRP A 278 -32.05 14.83 23.07
C TRP A 278 -31.49 14.11 21.85
N ASP A 279 -30.55 13.20 22.10
CA ASP A 279 -29.92 12.40 21.07
C ASP A 279 -30.89 11.41 20.45
N SER A 280 -30.79 11.28 19.14
CA SER A 280 -31.55 10.35 18.33
C SER A 280 -30.59 9.60 17.39
N GLY A 281 -31.14 8.71 16.59
CA GLY A 281 -30.43 8.04 15.50
C GLY A 281 -31.26 8.09 14.23
N PHE A 282 -30.62 7.76 13.11
CA PHE A 282 -31.38 7.29 11.97
C PHE A 282 -32.00 5.93 12.29
N ILE A 283 -33.13 5.66 11.68
CA ILE A 283 -33.88 4.42 11.84
C ILE A 283 -34.00 3.72 10.48
N ASP A 284 -34.29 2.43 10.53
CA ASP A 284 -34.55 1.65 9.32
C ASP A 284 -35.86 2.08 8.67
N GLU A 285 -35.93 1.92 7.34
CA GLU A 285 -37.14 2.13 6.57
C GLU A 285 -38.22 1.12 6.96
N ASP A 286 -39.44 1.59 7.24
CA ASP A 286 -40.60 0.71 7.28
C ASP A 286 -41.14 0.54 5.84
N PRO A 287 -40.97 -0.63 5.21
CA PRO A 287 -41.32 -0.83 3.80
C PRO A 287 -42.83 -0.76 3.54
N ARG A 288 -43.67 -0.70 4.59
CA ARG A 288 -45.13 -0.56 4.46
C ARG A 288 -45.55 0.87 4.18
N PHE A 289 -44.68 1.85 4.44
CA PHE A 289 -45.01 3.26 4.42
C PHE A 289 -44.27 4.00 3.30
N PRO A 290 -44.92 4.91 2.57
CA PRO A 290 -44.21 5.76 1.60
C PRO A 290 -43.14 6.62 2.28
N LEU A 291 -42.11 6.96 1.49
CA LEU A 291 -41.04 7.86 1.86
C LEU A 291 -41.42 9.31 1.55
N GLU A 292 -41.20 10.21 2.51
CA GLU A 292 -41.32 11.65 2.33
C GLU A 292 -40.00 12.33 2.70
N GLU A 293 -39.33 12.89 1.70
CA GLU A 293 -38.13 13.70 1.90
C GLU A 293 -38.52 15.10 2.40
N THR A 294 -38.13 15.40 3.64
CA THR A 294 -38.51 16.63 4.34
C THR A 294 -37.51 17.77 4.15
N ALA A 295 -36.25 17.44 3.84
CA ALA A 295 -35.20 18.40 3.53
C ALA A 295 -34.04 17.74 2.75
N THR A 296 -33.25 18.57 2.08
CA THR A 296 -31.95 18.20 1.50
C THR A 296 -30.84 18.96 2.23
N LEU A 297 -29.87 18.23 2.76
CA LEU A 297 -28.74 18.78 3.52
C LEU A 297 -27.42 18.45 2.83
N THR A 298 -26.42 19.32 2.98
CA THR A 298 -25.07 19.09 2.45
C THR A 298 -24.12 18.86 3.61
N LEU A 299 -23.47 17.70 3.62
CA LEU A 299 -22.47 17.34 4.61
C LEU A 299 -21.13 18.05 4.33
N PRO A 300 -20.29 18.24 5.38
CA PRO A 300 -18.91 18.63 5.19
C PRO A 300 -18.17 17.75 4.16
N PRO A 301 -17.22 18.32 3.41
CA PRO A 301 -16.41 17.53 2.50
C PRO A 301 -15.52 16.55 3.27
N ARG A 302 -15.12 15.47 2.60
CA ARG A 302 -14.18 14.47 3.15
C ARG A 302 -13.09 14.08 2.16
N GLY A 303 -11.95 13.65 2.67
CA GLY A 303 -10.81 13.15 1.87
C GLY A 303 -9.72 14.19 1.61
N THR A 304 -8.78 13.85 0.72
CA THR A 304 -7.61 14.68 0.42
C THR A 304 -7.96 15.77 -0.59
N THR A 305 -8.04 17.01 -0.12
CA THR A 305 -8.46 18.18 -0.92
C THR A 305 -7.32 18.85 -1.68
N ALA A 306 -6.11 18.83 -1.12
CA ALA A 306 -4.91 19.32 -1.78
C ALA A 306 -3.72 18.42 -1.44
N PHE A 307 -2.79 18.30 -2.38
CA PHE A 307 -1.73 17.33 -2.28
C PHE A 307 -0.50 17.71 -3.12
N ASP A 308 0.70 17.56 -2.53
CA ASP A 308 1.98 17.78 -3.20
C ASP A 308 3.05 16.78 -2.73
N VAL A 309 3.93 16.35 -3.65
CA VAL A 309 4.99 15.36 -3.46
C VAL A 309 6.34 15.85 -3.96
N THR A 310 6.60 17.14 -3.76
CA THR A 310 7.85 17.78 -4.17
C THR A 310 9.07 17.00 -3.69
N GLY A 311 9.99 16.72 -4.62
CA GLY A 311 11.26 16.04 -4.34
C GLY A 311 11.15 14.54 -4.10
N TRP A 312 10.05 13.89 -4.50
CA TRP A 312 9.91 12.44 -4.29
C TRP A 312 10.95 11.62 -5.05
N TYR A 313 11.08 11.83 -6.36
CA TYR A 313 12.06 11.15 -7.20
C TYR A 313 13.05 12.12 -7.83
N ARG A 314 14.27 11.63 -8.07
CA ARG A 314 15.23 12.31 -8.96
C ARG A 314 14.62 12.52 -10.33
N ASP A 315 15.03 13.57 -11.02
CA ASP A 315 14.50 13.96 -12.33
C ASP A 315 14.58 12.83 -13.37
N ASP A 316 15.65 12.04 -13.35
CA ASP A 316 15.85 10.93 -14.29
C ASP A 316 14.79 9.83 -14.11
N VAL A 317 14.39 9.55 -12.86
CA VAL A 317 13.34 8.59 -12.51
C VAL A 317 11.95 9.20 -12.72
N GLN A 318 11.71 10.43 -12.24
CA GLN A 318 10.44 11.12 -12.36
C GLN A 318 10.00 11.25 -13.83
N ARG A 319 10.94 11.56 -14.74
CA ARG A 319 10.67 11.71 -16.18
C ARG A 319 10.12 10.45 -16.84
N VAL A 320 10.51 9.26 -16.35
CA VAL A 320 10.14 7.97 -16.97
C VAL A 320 9.08 7.21 -16.18
N ALA A 321 8.96 7.49 -14.89
CA ALA A 321 8.01 6.83 -14.01
C ALA A 321 6.73 7.65 -13.76
N GLY A 322 6.86 8.98 -13.74
CA GLY A 322 5.88 9.86 -13.13
C GLY A 322 4.72 10.24 -14.06
N GLU A 323 3.53 10.25 -13.47
CA GLU A 323 2.37 11.02 -13.93
C GLU A 323 2.11 12.13 -12.89
N PRO A 324 1.51 13.27 -13.28
CA PRO A 324 1.18 14.34 -12.34
C PRO A 324 0.15 13.86 -11.32
N VAL A 325 0.27 14.36 -10.09
CA VAL A 325 -0.79 14.13 -9.11
C VAL A 325 -1.97 15.04 -9.40
N TYR A 326 -3.17 14.51 -9.27
CA TYR A 326 -4.39 15.29 -9.28
C TYR A 326 -5.26 14.91 -8.10
N THR A 327 -6.12 15.81 -7.64
CA THR A 327 -7.23 15.48 -6.76
C THR A 327 -8.51 15.61 -7.55
N ALA A 328 -9.47 14.70 -7.32
CA ALA A 328 -10.76 14.74 -7.98
C ALA A 328 -11.87 14.68 -6.93
N ALA A 329 -12.80 15.63 -7.04
CA ALA A 329 -14.03 15.61 -6.26
C ALA A 329 -15.00 14.59 -6.87
N PHE A 330 -15.67 13.82 -6.02
CA PHE A 330 -16.77 12.96 -6.41
C PHE A 330 -18.02 13.30 -5.58
N PRO A 331 -19.14 13.63 -6.23
CA PRO A 331 -20.39 13.90 -5.53
C PRO A 331 -21.05 12.58 -5.11
N GLY A 332 -21.60 12.57 -3.90
CA GLY A 332 -22.42 11.48 -3.36
C GLY A 332 -23.77 12.02 -2.90
N SER A 333 -24.80 11.17 -2.94
CA SER A 333 -26.12 11.55 -2.48
C SER A 333 -26.90 10.32 -2.05
N PHE A 334 -27.36 10.30 -0.80
CA PHE A 334 -28.09 9.19 -0.20
C PHE A 334 -29.23 9.71 0.68
N THR A 335 -30.21 8.85 0.97
CA THR A 335 -31.38 9.22 1.79
C THR A 335 -31.32 8.45 3.10
N VAL A 336 -31.63 9.12 4.21
CA VAL A 336 -31.68 8.54 5.56
C VAL A 336 -33.02 8.86 6.22
N ILE A 337 -33.52 7.95 7.04
CA ILE A 337 -34.81 8.08 7.71
C ILE A 337 -34.57 8.41 9.17
N TYR A 338 -35.28 9.43 9.68
CA TYR A 338 -35.11 9.89 11.05
C TYR A 338 -36.38 9.72 11.91
N ALA A 339 -37.53 9.47 11.28
CA ALA A 339 -38.77 9.17 12.00
C ALA A 339 -39.76 8.42 11.11
N VAL A 340 -40.60 7.59 11.73
CA VAL A 340 -41.84 7.08 11.13
C VAL A 340 -42.99 7.79 11.81
N ASN A 341 -43.85 8.44 11.03
CA ASN A 341 -45.11 8.95 11.54
C ASN A 341 -46.15 7.84 11.42
N GLU A 342 -46.47 7.19 12.54
CA GLU A 342 -47.42 6.08 12.59
C GLU A 342 -48.88 6.52 12.36
N GLU A 343 -49.22 7.80 12.63
CA GLU A 343 -50.58 8.31 12.45
C GLU A 343 -50.99 8.39 10.98
N ASN A 344 -50.07 8.81 10.12
CA ASN A 344 -50.29 8.91 8.67
C ASN A 344 -49.56 7.84 7.85
N GLY A 345 -48.75 7.00 8.51
CA GLY A 345 -48.01 5.91 7.90
C GLY A 345 -46.99 6.40 6.88
N VAL A 346 -46.06 7.28 7.28
CA VAL A 346 -45.04 7.86 6.38
C VAL A 346 -43.64 7.80 7.00
N ASN A 347 -42.64 7.37 6.22
CA ASN A 347 -41.22 7.47 6.56
C ASN A 347 -40.74 8.90 6.30
N LYS A 348 -40.34 9.62 7.35
CA LYS A 348 -39.75 10.97 7.23
C LYS A 348 -38.25 10.87 7.02
N ALA A 349 -37.79 11.45 5.93
CA ALA A 349 -36.43 11.29 5.46
C ALA A 349 -35.72 12.62 5.18
N LEU A 350 -34.39 12.54 5.17
CA LEU A 350 -33.48 13.60 4.73
C LEU A 350 -32.65 13.09 3.56
N ARG A 351 -32.53 13.91 2.52
CA ARG A 351 -31.56 13.69 1.45
C ARG A 351 -30.22 14.31 1.86
N LEU A 352 -29.18 13.51 1.98
CA LEU A 352 -27.83 13.96 2.33
C LEU A 352 -26.96 13.97 1.08
N ASN A 353 -26.46 15.15 0.73
CA ASN A 353 -25.44 15.34 -0.30
C ASN A 353 -24.06 15.42 0.34
N GLU A 354 -23.08 14.80 -0.29
CA GLU A 354 -21.69 14.85 0.15
C GLU A 354 -20.76 15.11 -1.04
N THR A 355 -19.58 15.63 -0.74
CA THR A 355 -18.48 15.72 -1.70
C THR A 355 -17.27 15.06 -1.08
N GLY A 356 -16.90 13.90 -1.61
CA GLY A 356 -15.64 13.27 -1.28
C GLY A 356 -14.55 13.74 -2.23
N TRP A 357 -13.30 13.61 -1.80
CA TRP A 357 -12.11 13.84 -2.61
C TRP A 357 -11.21 12.62 -2.57
N LEU A 358 -10.76 12.18 -3.74
CA LEU A 358 -9.68 11.21 -3.87
C LEU A 358 -8.43 11.93 -4.34
N ALA A 359 -7.29 11.55 -3.76
CA ALA A 359 -6.01 11.77 -4.42
C ALA A 359 -5.89 10.78 -5.58
N GLY A 360 -5.49 11.26 -6.74
CA GLY A 360 -5.26 10.47 -7.94
C GLY A 360 -4.16 9.44 -7.75
N ASN A 361 -4.18 8.43 -8.61
CA ASN A 361 -3.29 7.28 -8.48
C ASN A 361 -1.86 7.67 -8.85
N LEU A 362 -1.01 7.80 -7.85
CA LEU A 362 0.42 7.98 -8.03
C LEU A 362 1.04 6.72 -8.62
N ALA A 363 1.91 6.89 -9.60
CA ALA A 363 2.84 5.83 -9.96
C ALA A 363 3.94 5.75 -8.89
N TYR A 364 4.10 4.60 -8.24
CA TYR A 364 5.14 4.38 -7.22
C TYR A 364 5.86 3.05 -7.46
N PRO A 365 7.15 2.93 -7.10
CA PRO A 365 7.96 1.75 -7.36
C PRO A 365 7.61 0.67 -6.35
N ARG A 366 6.86 -0.35 -6.76
CA ARG A 366 6.45 -1.46 -5.90
C ARG A 366 7.57 -2.44 -5.62
N GLU A 367 8.40 -2.71 -6.63
CA GLU A 367 9.40 -3.78 -6.61
C GLU A 367 10.62 -3.37 -7.43
N GLY A 368 11.76 -3.97 -7.11
CA GLY A 368 13.01 -3.79 -7.83
C GLY A 368 13.83 -5.07 -7.84
N LEU A 369 14.45 -5.36 -8.98
CA LEU A 369 15.39 -6.49 -9.14
C LEU A 369 16.60 -6.05 -9.98
N ARG A 370 17.77 -6.62 -9.69
CA ARG A 370 18.93 -6.47 -10.57
C ARG A 370 18.70 -7.19 -11.90
N MET A 371 19.04 -6.52 -12.99
CA MET A 371 19.01 -7.09 -14.33
C MET A 371 20.23 -8.00 -14.51
N ARG A 372 19.99 -9.29 -14.79
CA ARG A 372 21.04 -10.32 -14.83
C ARG A 372 20.95 -11.20 -16.09
N PRO A 373 22.10 -11.69 -16.60
CA PRO A 373 23.45 -11.19 -16.33
C PRO A 373 23.57 -9.71 -16.74
N ALA A 374 24.49 -8.99 -16.09
CA ALA A 374 24.75 -7.59 -16.42
C ALA A 374 25.39 -7.48 -17.82
N ASP A 375 24.88 -6.58 -18.65
CA ASP A 375 25.46 -6.22 -19.96
C ASP A 375 26.41 -5.02 -19.88
N THR A 376 26.43 -4.33 -18.72
CA THR A 376 27.27 -3.17 -18.46
C THR A 376 28.09 -3.36 -17.17
N PRO A 377 29.22 -2.65 -17.03
CA PRO A 377 30.01 -2.68 -15.80
C PRO A 377 29.35 -1.99 -14.59
N THR A 378 28.16 -1.43 -14.74
CA THR A 378 27.42 -0.77 -13.66
C THR A 378 26.09 -1.49 -13.48
N PRO A 379 25.72 -1.89 -12.25
CA PRO A 379 24.48 -2.59 -12.01
C PRO A 379 23.27 -1.79 -12.51
N GLN A 380 22.40 -2.45 -13.25
CA GLN A 380 21.11 -1.89 -13.69
C GLN A 380 19.99 -2.57 -12.90
N ILE A 381 19.02 -1.78 -12.46
CA ILE A 381 17.89 -2.25 -11.66
C ILE A 381 16.62 -2.06 -12.47
N LEU A 382 15.84 -3.12 -12.64
CA LEU A 382 14.50 -3.01 -13.16
C LEU A 382 13.55 -2.71 -12.00
N LEU A 383 12.88 -1.55 -12.05
CA LEU A 383 11.85 -1.15 -11.11
C LEU A 383 10.48 -1.34 -11.74
N ARG A 384 9.55 -1.97 -11.01
CA ARG A 384 8.13 -2.00 -11.38
C ARG A 384 7.40 -0.86 -10.66
N PHE A 385 6.88 0.08 -11.43
CA PHE A 385 5.96 1.08 -10.93
C PHE A 385 4.52 0.58 -11.02
N GLY A 386 3.77 0.75 -9.94
CA GLY A 386 2.34 0.46 -9.86
C GLY A 386 1.53 1.75 -9.85
N MET A 387 0.40 1.75 -10.56
CA MET A 387 -0.60 2.82 -10.49
C MET A 387 -1.98 2.18 -10.36
N SER A 388 -2.66 2.45 -9.25
CA SER A 388 -4.02 1.97 -9.04
C SER A 388 -4.94 2.50 -10.15
N ASP A 389 -6.03 1.78 -10.45
CA ASP A 389 -7.13 2.27 -11.29
C ASP A 389 -8.30 2.83 -10.46
N GLY A 390 -8.17 2.85 -9.14
CA GLY A 390 -9.06 3.51 -8.18
C GLY A 390 -10.11 2.62 -7.51
N ILE A 391 -10.52 1.50 -8.12
CA ILE A 391 -11.66 0.69 -7.61
C ILE A 391 -11.27 -0.78 -7.43
N SER A 392 -10.33 -1.30 -8.21
CA SER A 392 -9.90 -2.69 -8.09
C SER A 392 -8.72 -2.84 -7.12
N ALA A 393 -8.49 -4.05 -6.61
CA ALA A 393 -7.28 -4.40 -5.87
C ALA A 393 -6.02 -4.44 -6.78
N GLY A 394 -6.19 -4.27 -8.09
CA GLY A 394 -5.13 -4.34 -9.08
C GLY A 394 -4.49 -2.98 -9.38
N GLU A 395 -3.32 -3.04 -10.00
CA GLU A 395 -2.57 -1.86 -10.46
C GLU A 395 -2.17 -2.07 -11.92
N LYS A 396 -2.17 -0.99 -12.69
CA LYS A 396 -1.39 -0.94 -13.92
C LYS A 396 0.09 -1.01 -13.55
N ALA A 397 0.90 -1.58 -14.42
CA ALA A 397 2.34 -1.70 -14.19
C ALA A 397 3.15 -1.01 -15.29
N ARG A 398 4.19 -0.27 -14.91
CA ARG A 398 5.21 0.27 -15.83
C ARG A 398 6.58 -0.23 -15.39
N LEU A 399 7.47 -0.49 -16.35
CA LEU A 399 8.83 -0.93 -16.03
C LEU A 399 9.85 0.14 -16.37
N VAL A 400 10.71 0.42 -15.40
CA VAL A 400 11.77 1.42 -15.50
C VAL A 400 13.11 0.73 -15.31
N GLN A 401 14.00 0.85 -16.29
CA GLN A 401 15.40 0.52 -16.12
C GLN A 401 16.08 1.70 -15.43
N TRP A 402 16.37 1.55 -14.15
CA TRP A 402 17.07 2.51 -13.32
C TRP A 402 18.56 2.22 -13.33
N SER A 403 19.35 3.25 -13.64
CA SER A 403 20.80 3.22 -13.49
C SER A 403 21.21 4.05 -12.26
N PRO A 404 21.58 3.42 -11.14
CA PRO A 404 21.90 4.12 -9.90
C PRO A 404 23.10 5.05 -10.05
N GLN A 405 24.13 4.58 -10.75
CA GLN A 405 25.44 5.23 -10.90
C GLN A 405 25.56 6.11 -12.17
N ASP A 406 24.71 5.91 -13.18
CA ASP A 406 24.66 6.74 -14.39
C ASP A 406 23.21 7.17 -14.71
N PRO A 407 22.70 8.24 -14.06
CA PRO A 407 21.33 8.71 -14.22
C PRO A 407 20.92 9.01 -15.67
N THR A 408 21.88 9.27 -16.56
CA THR A 408 21.59 9.54 -17.99
C THR A 408 21.10 8.30 -18.74
N GLN A 409 21.37 7.11 -18.20
CA GLN A 409 20.92 5.82 -18.76
C GLN A 409 19.58 5.36 -18.20
N THR A 410 19.02 6.04 -17.18
CA THR A 410 17.68 5.73 -16.66
C THR A 410 16.63 5.95 -17.76
N ARG A 411 15.87 4.90 -18.07
CA ARG A 411 14.90 4.89 -19.17
C ARG A 411 13.68 4.05 -18.85
N GLN A 412 12.57 4.35 -19.53
CA GLN A 412 11.44 3.43 -19.57
C GLN A 412 11.89 2.14 -20.28
N ALA A 413 11.75 1.00 -19.60
CA ALA A 413 12.05 -0.31 -20.16
C ALA A 413 10.84 -0.87 -20.92
N PHE A 414 9.63 -0.67 -20.36
CA PHE A 414 8.36 -1.08 -20.96
C PHE A 414 7.26 -0.07 -20.60
N PRO A 415 6.32 0.25 -21.53
CA PRO A 415 5.20 1.15 -21.27
C PRO A 415 4.23 0.59 -20.21
N TRP A 416 3.11 1.27 -20.02
CA TRP A 416 2.05 0.76 -19.16
C TRP A 416 1.50 -0.56 -19.69
N ILE A 417 1.50 -1.56 -18.83
CA ILE A 417 0.62 -2.71 -18.87
C ILE A 417 -0.73 -2.20 -18.34
N GLU A 418 -1.65 -1.96 -19.27
CA GLU A 418 -2.94 -1.31 -18.99
C GLU A 418 -3.90 -2.16 -18.16
N GLU A 419 -3.67 -3.47 -18.12
CA GLU A 419 -4.41 -4.38 -17.27
C GLU A 419 -4.07 -4.14 -15.79
N ALA A 420 -5.08 -3.76 -15.02
CA ALA A 420 -4.97 -3.65 -13.58
C ALA A 420 -4.98 -5.05 -12.94
N ALA A 421 -3.86 -5.44 -12.33
CA ALA A 421 -3.73 -6.72 -11.65
C ALA A 421 -2.73 -6.65 -10.48
N VAL A 422 -2.68 -7.72 -9.68
CA VAL A 422 -1.64 -7.88 -8.65
C VAL A 422 -0.39 -8.44 -9.33
N TRP A 423 0.45 -7.53 -9.79
CA TRP A 423 1.72 -7.85 -10.45
C TRP A 423 2.83 -8.08 -9.43
N SER A 424 3.68 -9.08 -9.67
CA SER A 424 4.96 -9.22 -8.98
C SER A 424 6.11 -9.50 -9.95
N LEU A 425 7.20 -8.75 -9.85
CA LEU A 425 8.39 -8.92 -10.68
C LEU A 425 9.18 -10.15 -10.20
N GLN A 426 9.43 -11.11 -11.11
CA GLN A 426 10.07 -12.40 -10.76
C GLN A 426 11.45 -12.58 -11.38
N GLY A 427 11.74 -11.92 -12.50
CA GLY A 427 13.04 -11.99 -13.16
C GLY A 427 13.25 -10.86 -14.15
N ALA A 428 14.50 -10.45 -14.34
CA ALA A 428 14.87 -9.37 -15.23
C ALA A 428 16.24 -9.63 -15.88
N THR A 429 16.32 -9.47 -17.19
CA THR A 429 17.56 -9.40 -17.97
C THR A 429 17.63 -8.03 -18.65
N PRO A 430 18.76 -7.64 -19.26
CA PRO A 430 18.84 -6.43 -20.10
C PRO A 430 17.84 -6.35 -21.27
N ARG A 431 17.20 -7.47 -21.65
CA ARG A 431 16.29 -7.55 -22.80
C ARG A 431 14.84 -7.88 -22.45
N ALA A 432 14.58 -8.50 -21.31
CA ALA A 432 13.25 -8.97 -20.97
C ALA A 432 13.00 -8.99 -19.47
N ALA A 433 11.73 -9.08 -19.09
CA ALA A 433 11.33 -9.36 -17.72
C ALA A 433 10.17 -10.34 -17.65
N VAL A 434 10.08 -11.05 -16.53
CA VAL A 434 8.94 -11.91 -16.20
C VAL A 434 8.20 -11.32 -15.01
N LEU A 435 6.92 -11.07 -15.21
CA LEU A 435 5.98 -10.70 -14.16
C LEU A 435 5.07 -11.88 -13.90
N ARG A 436 4.78 -12.11 -12.63
CA ARG A 436 3.69 -12.97 -12.19
C ARG A 436 2.46 -12.09 -11.96
N LYS A 437 1.31 -12.57 -12.43
CA LYS A 437 0.00 -11.96 -12.24
C LYS A 437 -0.79 -12.86 -11.30
N ALA A 438 -1.07 -12.38 -10.09
CA ALA A 438 -1.91 -13.08 -9.15
C ALA A 438 -3.38 -12.67 -9.32
N ASP A 439 -4.28 -13.64 -9.43
CA ASP A 439 -5.71 -13.41 -9.26
C ASP A 439 -6.05 -13.47 -7.78
N PHE A 440 -6.49 -12.34 -7.23
CA PHE A 440 -6.83 -12.23 -5.81
C PHE A 440 -8.06 -13.06 -5.43
N TYR A 441 -9.00 -13.28 -6.35
CA TYR A 441 -10.27 -13.95 -6.07
C TYR A 441 -10.22 -15.45 -6.35
N GLU A 442 -9.53 -15.85 -7.42
CA GLU A 442 -9.50 -17.24 -7.86
C GLU A 442 -8.30 -18.03 -7.33
N GLY A 443 -7.29 -17.35 -6.77
CA GLY A 443 -6.06 -17.99 -6.26
C GLY A 443 -5.17 -18.60 -7.35
N ASN A 444 -5.57 -18.46 -8.62
CA ASN A 444 -4.77 -18.83 -9.78
C ASN A 444 -3.74 -17.73 -10.07
N ALA A 445 -2.63 -18.12 -10.68
CA ALA A 445 -1.61 -17.19 -11.14
C ALA A 445 -1.26 -17.49 -12.59
N SER A 446 -1.03 -16.41 -13.33
CA SER A 446 -0.55 -16.41 -14.71
C SER A 446 0.75 -15.62 -14.76
N SER A 447 1.41 -15.64 -15.91
CA SER A 447 2.65 -14.88 -16.10
C SER A 447 2.61 -14.03 -17.35
N LEU A 448 3.36 -12.94 -17.32
CA LEU A 448 3.58 -12.06 -18.45
C LEU A 448 5.09 -11.94 -18.66
N VAL A 449 5.54 -12.26 -19.86
CA VAL A 449 6.90 -11.97 -20.30
C VAL A 449 6.88 -10.76 -21.20
N VAL A 450 7.76 -9.81 -20.94
CA VAL A 450 7.86 -8.57 -21.71
C VAL A 450 9.24 -8.48 -22.35
N ASP A 451 9.28 -8.04 -23.61
CA ASP A 451 10.51 -7.80 -24.36
C ASP A 451 10.74 -6.29 -24.51
N PHE A 452 11.92 -5.83 -24.09
CA PHE A 452 12.29 -4.41 -24.10
C PHE A 452 12.75 -3.91 -25.47
N GLN A 453 13.12 -4.79 -26.40
CA GLN A 453 13.51 -4.42 -27.76
C GLN A 453 12.28 -4.26 -28.66
N THR A 454 11.38 -5.24 -28.65
CA THR A 454 10.17 -5.22 -29.48
C THR A 454 9.05 -4.41 -28.84
N GLN A 455 9.10 -4.19 -27.51
CA GLN A 455 8.02 -3.59 -26.72
C GLN A 455 6.73 -4.41 -26.79
N GLU A 456 6.85 -5.72 -27.00
CA GLU A 456 5.74 -6.66 -27.00
C GLU A 456 5.70 -7.45 -25.69
N SER A 457 4.51 -7.97 -25.36
CA SER A 457 4.30 -8.81 -24.19
C SER A 457 3.61 -10.12 -24.55
N GLN A 458 4.10 -11.22 -24.00
CA GLN A 458 3.52 -12.55 -24.14
C GLN A 458 2.90 -12.99 -22.81
N ALA A 459 1.59 -13.22 -22.82
CA ALA A 459 0.87 -13.75 -21.66
C ALA A 459 0.86 -15.28 -21.68
N TYR A 460 1.02 -15.88 -20.51
CA TYR A 460 0.89 -17.32 -20.27
C TYR A 460 -0.26 -17.57 -19.31
N ALA A 461 -1.12 -18.52 -19.65
CA ALA A 461 -2.26 -18.89 -18.82
C ALA A 461 -1.84 -19.46 -17.45
N GLU A 462 -0.64 -20.03 -17.37
CA GLU A 462 -0.07 -20.62 -16.16
C GLU A 462 1.06 -19.76 -15.59
N ASP A 463 1.33 -19.96 -14.30
CA ASP A 463 2.44 -19.34 -13.57
C ASP A 463 3.78 -19.99 -13.96
N VAL A 464 4.37 -19.53 -15.05
CA VAL A 464 5.65 -20.05 -15.53
C VAL A 464 6.79 -19.77 -14.55
N THR A 465 6.64 -18.86 -13.58
CA THR A 465 7.73 -18.47 -12.68
C THR A 465 8.05 -19.52 -11.63
N ARG A 466 7.23 -20.57 -11.53
CA ARG A 466 7.50 -21.75 -10.70
C ARG A 466 8.53 -22.68 -11.31
N SER A 467 8.50 -22.82 -12.62
CA SER A 467 9.26 -23.83 -13.35
C SER A 467 10.29 -23.22 -14.30
N TYR A 468 10.21 -21.91 -14.58
CA TYR A 468 11.09 -21.23 -15.51
C TYR A 468 11.91 -20.11 -14.89
N VAL A 469 13.16 -19.99 -15.34
CA VAL A 469 14.08 -18.90 -15.03
C VAL A 469 14.43 -18.16 -16.31
N LEU A 470 14.29 -16.84 -16.29
CA LEU A 470 14.66 -16.00 -17.41
C LEU A 470 16.18 -15.83 -17.48
N LEU A 471 16.76 -16.14 -18.64
CA LEU A 471 18.19 -16.03 -18.92
C LEU A 471 18.42 -15.18 -20.18
N ALA A 472 19.52 -14.42 -20.19
CA ALA A 472 19.94 -13.68 -21.37
C ALA A 472 20.52 -14.63 -22.44
N PRO A 473 20.42 -14.28 -23.74
CA PRO A 473 19.77 -13.08 -24.27
C PRO A 473 18.23 -13.14 -24.23
N GLU A 474 17.59 -14.27 -24.53
CA GLU A 474 16.11 -14.39 -24.70
C GLU A 474 15.61 -15.84 -24.46
N PHE A 475 15.99 -16.50 -23.36
CA PHE A 475 15.53 -17.87 -23.10
C PHE A 475 14.84 -18.00 -21.75
N LEU A 476 13.77 -18.79 -21.71
CA LEU A 476 13.22 -19.32 -20.47
C LEU A 476 13.78 -20.72 -20.26
N TYR A 477 14.56 -20.89 -19.19
CA TYR A 477 15.09 -22.17 -18.80
C TYR A 477 14.13 -22.89 -17.87
N ASN A 478 13.61 -24.05 -18.28
CA ASN A 478 12.74 -24.87 -17.45
C ASN A 478 13.58 -25.74 -16.50
N VAL A 479 13.38 -25.60 -15.20
CA VAL A 479 14.14 -26.33 -14.18
C VAL A 479 13.69 -27.78 -14.03
N GLU A 480 12.49 -28.15 -14.50
CA GLU A 480 11.93 -29.49 -14.41
C GLU A 480 12.42 -30.39 -15.55
N ASP A 481 12.36 -29.93 -16.79
CA ASP A 481 12.77 -30.72 -17.97
C ASP A 481 14.20 -30.45 -18.42
N THR A 482 14.83 -29.44 -17.83
CA THR A 482 16.21 -29.01 -18.06
C THR A 482 16.52 -28.51 -19.47
N ARG A 483 15.54 -27.85 -20.11
CA ARG A 483 15.66 -27.30 -21.47
C ARG A 483 15.46 -25.80 -21.52
N PHE A 484 15.97 -25.21 -22.60
CA PHE A 484 15.72 -23.82 -22.97
C PHE A 484 14.47 -23.77 -23.83
N HIS A 485 13.59 -22.83 -23.54
CA HIS A 485 12.34 -22.59 -24.26
C HIS A 485 12.35 -21.19 -24.85
N THR A 486 11.68 -21.03 -26.00
CA THR A 486 11.46 -19.73 -26.61
C THR A 486 10.46 -18.90 -25.80
N LEU A 487 10.62 -17.56 -25.81
CA LEU A 487 9.76 -16.62 -25.08
C LEU A 487 8.35 -16.47 -25.67
N ASP A 488 8.10 -16.98 -26.87
CA ASP A 488 6.82 -16.81 -27.58
C ASP A 488 5.87 -17.99 -27.36
N THR A 489 6.35 -19.20 -27.63
CA THR A 489 5.55 -20.43 -27.71
C THR A 489 5.88 -21.42 -26.60
N LEU A 490 6.89 -21.14 -25.77
CA LEU A 490 7.53 -22.12 -24.90
C LEU A 490 7.93 -23.39 -25.65
N ALA A 491 8.19 -23.31 -26.95
CA ALA A 491 8.71 -24.44 -27.69
C ALA A 491 10.12 -24.77 -27.17
N PRO A 492 10.43 -26.04 -26.90
CA PRO A 492 11.80 -26.44 -26.58
C PRO A 492 12.71 -26.01 -27.73
N THR A 493 13.74 -25.24 -27.40
CA THR A 493 14.76 -24.83 -28.36
C THR A 493 15.71 -25.99 -28.63
N ALA A 494 16.35 -25.96 -29.80
CA ALA A 494 17.37 -26.95 -30.17
C ALA A 494 18.74 -26.68 -29.51
N LEU A 495 18.87 -25.65 -28.67
CA LEU A 495 20.17 -25.17 -28.18
C LEU A 495 20.17 -24.69 -26.70
N PRO A 496 21.24 -25.04 -25.94
CA PRO A 496 22.09 -26.20 -26.16
C PRO A 496 21.39 -27.47 -25.69
N LEU A 497 21.98 -28.62 -26.02
CA LEU A 497 21.54 -29.98 -25.66
C LEU A 497 20.83 -30.08 -24.30
N PRO A 498 19.77 -30.92 -24.17
CA PRO A 498 19.17 -31.23 -22.88
C PRO A 498 20.27 -31.59 -21.90
N LEU A 499 20.21 -31.00 -20.71
CA LEU A 499 21.21 -31.29 -19.71
C LEU A 499 21.08 -32.73 -19.26
N ALA A 500 22.22 -33.34 -18.91
CA ALA A 500 22.21 -34.69 -18.40
C ALA A 500 21.22 -34.75 -17.23
N PRO A 501 20.26 -35.69 -17.24
CA PRO A 501 19.23 -35.77 -16.21
C PRO A 501 19.88 -35.82 -14.83
N ALA A 502 19.36 -35.04 -13.90
CA ALA A 502 19.80 -35.10 -12.51
C ALA A 502 19.68 -36.55 -12.00
N PRO A 503 20.63 -37.04 -11.17
CA PRO A 503 20.45 -38.31 -10.46
C PRO A 503 19.13 -38.29 -9.67
N ALA A 504 18.49 -39.45 -9.52
CA ALA A 504 17.12 -39.65 -8.99
C ALA A 504 16.91 -39.29 -7.48
N VAL A 505 17.60 -38.27 -6.97
CA VAL A 505 17.47 -37.72 -5.62
C VAL A 505 16.76 -36.37 -5.74
N PRO A 506 15.84 -36.01 -4.83
CA PRO A 506 15.15 -34.72 -4.90
C PRO A 506 16.18 -33.60 -4.82
N ALA A 507 16.31 -32.81 -5.89
CA ALA A 507 17.09 -31.59 -5.85
C ALA A 507 16.37 -30.60 -4.91
N PRO A 508 17.07 -29.92 -3.99
CA PRO A 508 16.47 -28.79 -3.29
C PRO A 508 16.06 -27.71 -4.30
N LEU A 509 14.98 -26.99 -4.00
CA LEU A 509 14.46 -25.82 -4.72
C LEU A 509 15.51 -24.69 -4.77
N ALA A 510 16.53 -24.88 -5.58
CA ALA A 510 17.57 -23.91 -5.88
C ALA A 510 17.77 -23.92 -7.38
N VAL A 511 17.87 -22.72 -7.95
CA VAL A 511 18.12 -22.51 -9.37
C VAL A 511 19.45 -23.18 -9.69
N TYR A 512 19.43 -24.37 -10.26
CA TYR A 512 20.60 -24.99 -10.85
C TYR A 512 20.26 -25.27 -12.29
N HIS A 513 21.25 -25.10 -13.17
CA HIS A 513 21.62 -25.98 -14.27
C HIS A 513 22.49 -25.22 -15.29
N LEU A 514 23.40 -25.95 -15.94
CA LEU A 514 24.58 -25.45 -16.64
C LEU A 514 24.33 -25.37 -18.15
N ILE A 515 24.93 -24.47 -18.91
CA ILE A 515 24.87 -24.49 -20.39
C ILE A 515 25.99 -25.43 -20.89
N VAL A 516 25.66 -26.47 -21.66
CA VAL A 516 26.64 -27.33 -22.35
C VAL A 516 26.76 -26.90 -23.80
N VAL A 517 27.85 -26.24 -24.19
CA VAL A 517 28.15 -25.97 -25.61
C VAL A 517 29.22 -26.98 -26.09
N PRO A 518 29.08 -27.60 -27.28
CA PRO A 518 30.04 -28.55 -27.82
C PRO A 518 31.43 -27.95 -28.10
#